data_AF-A0A914YDI3-F1
#
_entry.id   AF-A0A914YDI3-F1
#
_cell.length_a   1.000
_cell.length_b   1.000
_cell.length_c   1.000
_cell.angle_alpha   90.00
_cell.angle_beta   90.00
_cell.angle_gamma   90.00
#
_symmetry.space_group_name_H-M   'P 1'
#
loop_
_entity.id
_entity.type
_entity.pdbx_description
1 polymer ?
#
loop_
_entity_poly.entity_id
_entity_poly.type
_entity_poly.pdbx_seq_one_letter_code
_entity_poly.pdbx_strand_id
1 'polypeptide(L)'
;MGIYAPTLGIIGAVLGLIAVMKNLADPSKLGHGIAAAFTATIYGIASANLLFLPIAAKLKSVISHNTRDREMVIEGLISIAQGENPRNIETNLSGFLH
;
A
#
# COMPACT_ATOMS: atom_id res chain seq x y z
N MET A 1 -4.50 -0.15 3.30
CA MET A 1 -4.15 -1.08 4.41
C MET A 1 -2.68 -1.02 4.86
N GLY A 2 -1.69 -0.67 4.01
CA GLY A 2 -0.28 -0.60 4.43
C GLY A 2 0.05 0.44 5.51
N ILE A 3 -0.75 1.49 5.67
CA ILE A 3 -0.57 2.53 6.71
C ILE A 3 -0.91 2.01 8.11
N TYR A 4 -1.71 0.95 8.23
CA TYR A 4 -2.13 0.38 9.52
C TYR A 4 -1.20 -0.72 10.04
N ALA A 5 -0.31 -1.26 9.20
CA ALA A 5 0.66 -2.28 9.62
C ALA A 5 1.72 -1.74 10.60
N PRO A 6 2.29 -0.53 10.43
CA PRO A 6 3.20 0.08 11.41
C PRO A 6 2.52 0.38 12.74
N THR A 7 1.26 0.82 12.72
CA THR A 7 0.51 1.12 13.95
C THR A 7 0.26 -0.14 14.79
N LEU A 8 0.11 -1.31 14.15
CA LEU A 8 0.01 -2.61 14.82
C LEU A 8 1.31 -2.99 15.53
N GLY A 9 2.47 -2.65 14.94
CA GLY A 9 3.78 -2.82 15.56
C GLY A 9 3.98 -1.94 16.80
N ILE A 10 3.51 -0.68 16.76
CA ILE A 10 3.55 0.24 17.91
C ILE A 10 2.67 -0.29 19.06
N ILE A 11 1.47 -0.80 18.77
CA ILE A 11 0.60 -1.42 19.78
C ILE A 11 1.29 -2.63 20.42
N GLY A 12 1.94 -3.49 19.63
CA GLY A 12 2.72 -4.63 20.14
C GLY A 12 3.88 -4.22 21.05
N ALA A 13 4.56 -3.12 20.74
CA ALA A 13 5.62 -2.57 21.58
C ALA A 13 5.09 -2.08 22.94
N VAL A 14 3.95 -1.38 22.94
CA VAL A 14 3.28 -0.90 24.15
C VAL A 14 2.82 -2.08 25.01
N LEU A 15 2.24 -3.12 24.41
CA LEU A 15 1.84 -4.33 25.14
C LEU A 15 3.04 -5.07 25.76
N GLY A 16 4.18 -5.13 25.05
CA GLY A 16 5.42 -5.70 25.58
C GLY A 16 5.98 -4.90 26.76
N LEU A 17 5.93 -3.56 26.69
CA LEU A 17 6.31 -2.68 27.80
C LEU A 17 5.37 -2.82 29.02
N ILE A 18 4.06 -2.97 28.81
CA ILE A 18 3.11 -3.22 29.90
C ILE A 18 3.43 -4.55 30.60
N ALA A 19 3.76 -5.60 29.84
CA ALA A 19 4.14 -6.90 30.40
C ALA A 19 5.43 -6.82 31.24
N VAL A 20 6.38 -6.00 30.82
CA VAL A 20 7.64 -5.72 31.54
C VAL A 20 7.36 -4.95 32.83
N MET A 21 6.49 -3.92 32.78
CA MET A 21 6.11 -3.13 33.96
C MET A 21 5.41 -3.97 35.04
N LYS A 22 4.69 -5.02 34.65
CA LYS A 22 3.97 -5.92 35.58
C LYS A 22 4.91 -6.82 36.40
N ASN A 23 6.13 -7.08 35.93
CA ASN A 23 7.12 -7.98 36.55
C ASN A 23 8.43 -7.25 36.88
N LEU A 24 8.34 -6.04 37.42
CA LEU A 24 9.50 -5.22 37.77
C LEU A 24 10.40 -5.83 38.86
N ALA A 25 9.87 -6.78 39.62
CA ALA A 25 10.56 -7.40 40.75
C ALA A 25 11.66 -8.40 40.35
N ASP A 26 11.71 -8.83 39.08
CA ASP A 26 12.63 -9.89 38.62
C ASP A 26 13.38 -9.44 37.35
N PRO A 27 14.57 -8.83 37.49
CA PRO A 27 15.35 -8.26 36.38
C PRO A 27 15.68 -9.27 35.28
N SER A 28 15.75 -10.56 35.60
CA SER A 28 16.01 -11.63 34.63
C SER A 28 14.89 -11.80 33.59
N LYS A 29 13.65 -11.42 33.92
CA LYS A 29 12.49 -11.51 33.00
C LYS A 29 12.25 -10.23 32.19
N LEU A 30 12.87 -9.13 32.60
CA LEU A 30 12.76 -7.81 31.97
C LEU A 30 13.32 -7.81 30.53
N GLY A 31 14.46 -8.46 30.31
CA GLY A 31 15.10 -8.52 29.00
C GLY A 31 14.25 -9.23 27.93
N HIS A 32 13.53 -10.29 28.30
CA HIS A 32 12.69 -11.04 27.37
C HIS A 32 11.47 -10.21 26.90
N GLY A 33 10.83 -9.47 27.80
CA GLY A 33 9.69 -8.63 27.44
C GLY A 33 10.07 -7.43 26.57
N ILE A 34 11.23 -6.82 26.82
CA ILE A 34 11.77 -5.73 25.98
C ILE A 34 12.15 -6.26 24.59
N ALA A 35 12.82 -7.42 24.51
CA ALA A 35 13.17 -8.05 23.23
C ALA A 35 11.94 -8.38 22.37
N ALA A 36 10.86 -8.84 23.00
CA ALA A 36 9.58 -9.09 22.31
C ALA A 36 8.94 -7.80 21.78
N ALA A 37 8.96 -6.71 22.55
CA ALA A 37 8.45 -5.40 22.14
C ALA A 37 9.17 -4.85 20.90
N PHE A 38 10.51 -4.93 20.88
CA PHE A 38 11.31 -4.51 19.73
C PHE A 38 11.09 -5.39 18.51
N THR A 39 11.00 -6.71 18.72
CA THR A 39 10.74 -7.67 17.63
C THR A 39 9.38 -7.39 16.98
N ALA A 40 8.33 -7.13 17.77
CA ALA A 40 7.01 -6.74 17.26
C ALA A 40 7.06 -5.46 16.42
N THR A 41 7.86 -4.47 16.84
CA THR A 41 8.04 -3.21 16.10
C THR A 41 8.74 -3.44 14.77
N ILE A 42 9.82 -4.23 14.76
CA ILE A 42 10.56 -4.57 13.55
C ILE A 42 9.67 -5.31 12.55
N TYR A 43 8.92 -6.34 13.00
CA TYR A 43 8.02 -7.06 12.10
C TYR A 43 6.87 -6.19 11.58
N GLY A 44 6.34 -5.26 12.39
CA GLY A 44 5.32 -4.31 11.95
C GLY A 44 5.83 -3.36 10.86
N ILE A 45 6.99 -2.73 11.08
CA ILE A 45 7.60 -1.80 10.11
C ILE A 45 8.07 -2.54 8.85
N ALA A 46 8.71 -3.71 9.02
CA ALA A 46 9.22 -4.50 7.91
C ALA A 46 8.09 -5.01 7.01
N SER A 47 7.03 -5.57 7.57
CA SER A 47 5.88 -6.02 6.78
C SER A 47 5.17 -4.87 6.06
N ALA A 48 5.05 -3.71 6.71
CA ALA A 48 4.48 -2.51 6.09
C ALA A 48 5.30 -2.04 4.87
N ASN A 49 6.61 -1.88 5.04
CA ASN A 49 7.47 -1.28 4.02
C ASN A 49 7.90 -2.27 2.93
N LEU A 50 8.14 -3.54 3.27
CA LEU A 50 8.64 -4.53 2.31
C LEU A 50 7.52 -5.26 1.55
N LEU A 51 6.33 -5.37 2.13
CA LEU A 51 5.23 -6.12 1.51
C LEU A 51 4.06 -5.21 1.15
N PHE A 52 3.43 -4.56 2.13
CA PHE A 52 2.15 -3.91 1.90
C PHE A 52 2.24 -2.66 1.03
N LEU A 53 3.27 -1.82 1.21
CA LEU A 53 3.49 -0.63 0.38
C LEU A 53 3.82 -0.97 -1.09
N PRO A 54 4.78 -1.85 -1.41
CA PRO A 54 5.08 -2.17 -2.82
C PRO A 54 3.93 -2.90 -3.50
N ILE A 55 3.21 -3.79 -2.80
CA ILE A 55 2.01 -4.44 -3.35
C ILE A 55 0.93 -3.40 -3.68
N ALA A 56 0.68 -2.44 -2.77
CA ALA A 56 -0.29 -1.38 -3.01
C ALA A 56 0.10 -0.48 -4.19
N ALA A 57 1.39 -0.12 -4.30
CA ALA A 57 1.90 0.67 -5.42
C ALA A 57 1.75 -0.09 -6.75
N LYS A 58 2.10 -1.38 -6.79
CA LYS A 58 1.96 -2.22 -7.97
C LYS A 58 0.50 -2.35 -8.39
N LEU A 59 -0.40 -2.61 -7.45
CA LEU A 59 -1.83 -2.72 -7.74
C LEU A 59 -2.41 -1.39 -8.26
N LYS A 60 -2.01 -0.25 -7.68
CA LYS A 60 -2.42 1.07 -8.15
C LYS A 60 -1.95 1.35 -9.58
N SER A 61 -0.74 0.94 -9.93
CA SER A 61 -0.23 1.02 -11.30
C SER A 61 -1.06 0.16 -12.26
N VAL A 62 -1.36 -1.09 -11.91
CA VAL A 62 -2.21 -1.98 -12.73
C VAL A 62 -3.61 -1.42 -12.92
N ILE A 63 -4.21 -0.85 -11.87
CA ILE A 63 -5.52 -0.20 -11.95
C ILE A 63 -5.43 1.03 -12.87
N SER A 64 -4.39 1.85 -12.72
CA SER A 64 -4.21 3.04 -13.57
C SER A 64 -4.09 2.70 -15.05
N HIS A 65 -3.40 1.62 -15.40
CA HIS A 65 -3.34 1.14 -16.79
C HIS A 65 -4.72 0.70 -17.28
N ASN A 66 -5.42 -0.16 -16.52
CA ASN A 66 -6.76 -0.62 -16.91
C ASN A 66 -7.79 0.53 -17.03
N THR A 67 -7.73 1.51 -16.12
CA THR A 67 -8.62 2.68 -16.18
C THR A 67 -8.34 3.48 -17.44
N ARG A 68 -7.07 3.70 -17.77
CA ARG A 68 -6.66 4.45 -18.95
C ARG A 68 -7.06 3.76 -20.26
N ASP A 69 -6.95 2.43 -20.33
CA ASP A 69 -7.42 1.65 -21.48
C ASP A 69 -8.95 1.76 -21.65
N ARG A 70 -9.68 1.75 -20.54
CA ARG A 70 -11.15 1.94 -20.56
C ARG A 70 -11.54 3.36 -20.96
N GLU A 71 -10.82 4.37 -20.47
CA GLU A 71 -11.02 5.76 -20.87
C GLU A 71 -10.77 5.95 -22.37
N MET A 72 -9.70 5.36 -22.93
CA MET A 72 -9.42 5.36 -24.36
C MET A 72 -10.60 4.78 -25.17
N VAL A 73 -11.15 3.64 -24.76
CA VAL A 73 -12.29 3.02 -25.44
C VAL A 73 -13.55 3.89 -25.37
N ILE A 74 -13.83 4.50 -24.22
CA ILE A 74 -14.98 5.38 -24.05
C ILE A 74 -14.84 6.62 -24.93
N GLU A 75 -13.68 7.27 -24.95
CA GLU A 75 -13.42 8.44 -25.77
C GLU A 75 -13.54 8.11 -27.26
N GLY A 76 -12.99 6.98 -27.70
CA GLY A 76 -13.11 6.51 -29.08
C GLY A 76 -14.57 6.28 -29.50
N LEU A 77 -15.39 5.70 -28.62
CA LEU A 77 -16.83 5.52 -28.86
C LEU A 77 -17.58 6.86 -28.98
N ILE A 78 -17.25 7.82 -28.13
CA ILE A 78 -17.85 9.17 -28.16
C ILE A 78 -17.49 9.88 -29.46
N SER A 79 -16.22 9.88 -29.87
CA SER A 79 -15.76 10.49 -31.12
C SER A 79 -16.42 9.87 -32.36
N ILE A 80 -16.62 8.54 -32.37
CA ILE A 80 -17.36 7.86 -33.45
C ILE A 80 -18.83 8.30 -33.48
N ALA A 81 -19.49 8.37 -32.32
CA ALA A 81 -20.88 8.80 -32.22
C ALA A 81 -21.09 10.26 -32.65
N GLN A 82 -20.09 11.12 -32.45
CA GLN A 82 -20.09 12.51 -32.88
C GLN A 82 -19.75 12.68 -34.38
N GLY A 83 -19.33 11.61 -35.06
CA GLY A 83 -18.98 11.64 -36.49
C GLY A 83 -17.66 12.36 -36.78
N GLU A 84 -16.72 12.35 -35.84
CA GLU A 84 -15.40 12.96 -36.05
C GLU A 84 -14.61 12.24 -37.17
N ASN A 85 -13.71 12.97 -37.84
CA ASN A 85 -12.88 12.39 -38.88
C ASN A 85 -11.98 11.29 -38.27
N PRO A 86 -11.95 10.06 -38.81
CA PRO A 86 -11.16 8.95 -38.27
C PRO A 86 -9.69 9.29 -37.99
N ARG A 87 -9.10 10.18 -38.78
CA ARG A 87 -7.71 10.62 -38.64
C ARG A 87 -7.49 11.51 -37.40
N ASN A 88 -8.49 12.30 -37.01
CA ASN A 88 -8.46 13.05 -35.76
C ASN A 88 -8.70 12.13 -34.55
N ILE A 89 -9.59 11.15 -34.68
CA ILE A 89 -9.83 10.14 -33.64
C ILE A 89 -8.54 9.36 -33.34
N GLU A 90 -7.83 8.90 -34.38
CA GLU A 90 -6.54 8.21 -34.25
C GLU A 90 -5.49 9.08 -33.56
N THR A 91 -5.43 10.38 -33.90
CA THR A 91 -4.49 11.32 -33.27
C THR A 91 -4.82 11.52 -31.78
N ASN A 92 -6.10 11.68 -31.42
CA ASN A 92 -6.52 11.83 -30.03
C ASN A 92 -6.27 10.56 -29.20
N LEU A 93 -6.58 9.38 -29.76
CA LEU A 93 -6.32 8.09 -29.10
C LEU A 93 -4.83 7.78 -29.00
N SER A 94 -3.99 8.27 -29.92
CA SER A 94 -2.53 8.06 -29.85
C SER A 94 -1.89 8.67 -28.59
N GLY A 95 -2.51 9.72 -28.01
CA GLY A 95 -2.08 10.30 -26.74
C GLY A 95 -2.26 9.36 -25.53
N PHE A 96 -3.18 8.38 -25.62
CA PHE A 96 -3.42 7.39 -24.58
C PHE A 96 -2.46 6.19 -24.64
N LEU A 97 -1.56 6.11 -25.64
CA LEU A 97 -0.56 5.03 -25.75
C LEU A 97 0.77 5.31 -25.01
N HIS A 98 1.00 6.52 -24.51
CA HIS A 98 2.26 6.97 -23.87
C HIS A 98 2.30 6.97 -22.33
#